data_AF-A0A3S3R744-F1
#
_entry.id   AF-A0A3S3R744-F1
#
_cell.length_a   1.000
_cell.length_b   1.000
_cell.length_c   1.000
_cell.angle_alpha   90.00
_cell.angle_beta   90.00
_cell.angle_gamma   90.00
#
_symmetry.space_group_name_H-M   'P 1'
#
loop_
_entity.id
_entity.type
_entity.pdbx_description
1 polymer ?
#
loop_
_entity_poly.entity_id
_entity_poly.type
_entity_poly.pdbx_seq_one_letter_code
_entity_poly.pdbx_strand_id
1 'polypeptide(L)'
;MTWLKPSWQSVLAILLCLTAFALGAMTKPEAAALADPTATVAYPYMGAKGLIIGLLLLAALVSMVKLTPIFEAIVLFVGAHAAAWLLIKGIAGFEGTALAPYFLLLAAAWLLAWRCVALLSSLRPNQSVARNALRLIIPAIFGAWILIIWEAVTRGAGIPFILLPPPSAIGARIANSLPILGSDVRQTIFKAVLIGYVVGNLAGFAIAILADRVPFLRRGLLPIGNMVSALPIIGVAPIMV
;
A
#
# COMPACT_ATOMS: atom_id res chain seq x y z
N MET A 1 29.25 28.18 13.37
CA MET A 1 28.83 26.76 13.37
C MET A 1 27.39 26.69 12.92
N THR A 2 27.09 26.09 11.77
CA THR A 2 25.72 26.01 11.26
C THR A 2 24.94 24.96 12.06
N TRP A 3 23.88 25.39 12.76
CA TRP A 3 22.98 24.55 13.56
C TRP A 3 21.99 23.74 12.69
N LEU A 4 21.99 23.99 11.38
CA LEU A 4 21.07 23.44 10.40
C LEU A 4 21.74 22.29 9.60
N LYS A 5 20.99 21.20 9.42
CA LYS A 5 21.26 20.10 8.48
C LYS A 5 20.07 19.99 7.52
N PRO A 6 20.04 20.79 6.45
CA PRO A 6 18.94 20.74 5.50
C PRO A 6 18.92 19.39 4.79
N SER A 7 17.73 18.84 4.60
CA SER A 7 17.51 17.67 3.75
C SER A 7 16.55 18.03 2.64
N TRP A 8 16.78 17.49 1.45
CA TRP A 8 15.92 17.78 0.31
C TRP A 8 14.49 17.27 0.55
N GLN A 9 14.31 16.17 1.29
CA GLN A 9 12.99 15.66 1.64
C GLN A 9 12.22 16.64 2.54
N SER A 10 12.85 17.17 3.59
CA SER A 10 12.20 18.14 4.50
C SER A 10 11.90 19.46 3.78
N VAL A 11 12.83 19.95 2.96
CA VAL A 11 12.64 21.18 2.18
C VAL A 11 11.48 21.02 1.21
N LEU A 12 11.43 19.91 0.47
CA LEU A 12 10.34 19.63 -0.46
C LEU A 12 9.01 19.45 0.28
N ALA A 13 8.99 18.75 1.42
CA ALA A 13 7.78 18.63 2.25
C ALA A 13 7.26 19.99 2.73
N ILE A 14 8.14 20.91 3.13
CA ILE A 14 7.77 22.29 3.50
C ILE A 14 7.18 23.02 2.30
N LEU A 15 7.83 22.94 1.12
CA LEU A 15 7.30 23.56 -0.10
C LEU A 15 5.90 23.02 -0.45
N LEU A 16 5.69 21.71 -0.35
CA LEU A 16 4.38 21.11 -0.58
C LEU A 16 3.34 21.59 0.45
N CYS A 17 3.72 21.73 1.73
CA CYS A 17 2.82 22.30 2.75
C CYS A 17 2.45 23.76 2.47
N LEU A 18 3.42 24.58 2.05
CA LEU A 18 3.19 25.99 1.70
C LEU A 18 2.34 26.14 0.46
N THR A 19 2.57 25.32 -0.58
CA THR A 19 1.72 25.31 -1.78
C THR A 19 0.31 24.82 -1.48
N ALA A 20 0.14 23.79 -0.65
CA ALA A 20 -1.17 23.34 -0.19
C ALA A 20 -1.91 24.42 0.61
N PHE A 21 -1.19 25.16 1.47
CA PHE A 21 -1.74 26.30 2.19
C PHE A 21 -2.19 27.41 1.23
N ALA A 22 -1.36 27.76 0.24
CA ALA A 22 -1.65 28.79 -0.75
C ALA A 22 -2.85 28.45 -1.66
N LEU A 23 -2.98 27.18 -2.05
CA LEU A 23 -4.11 26.68 -2.85
C LEU A 23 -5.43 26.63 -2.06
N GLY A 24 -5.39 26.72 -0.74
CA GLY A 24 -6.59 26.80 0.09
C GLY A 24 -7.31 25.47 0.21
N ALA A 25 -8.50 25.35 -0.38
CA ALA A 25 -9.45 24.26 -0.08
C ALA A 25 -8.89 22.86 -0.35
N MET A 26 -9.01 21.95 0.63
CA MET A 26 -8.59 20.55 0.49
C MET A 26 -9.66 19.68 -0.18
N THR A 27 -10.91 20.11 -0.19
CA THR A 27 -12.02 19.36 -0.80
C THR A 27 -13.01 20.27 -1.54
N LYS A 28 -13.78 19.70 -2.47
CA LYS A 28 -14.85 20.42 -3.19
C LYS A 28 -15.90 21.06 -2.24
N PRO A 29 -16.41 20.37 -1.19
CA PRO A 29 -17.31 20.99 -0.23
C PRO A 29 -16.69 22.18 0.52
N GLU A 30 -15.40 22.10 0.90
CA GLU A 30 -14.68 23.21 1.51
C GLU A 30 -14.59 24.41 0.54
N ALA A 31 -14.28 24.16 -0.74
CA ALA A 31 -14.23 25.20 -1.75
C ALA A 31 -15.60 25.87 -1.97
N ALA A 32 -16.68 25.08 -1.97
CA ALA A 32 -18.04 25.59 -2.08
C ALA A 32 -18.44 26.45 -0.86
N ALA A 33 -18.11 25.99 0.35
CA ALA A 33 -18.41 26.71 1.59
C ALA A 33 -17.63 28.04 1.69
N LEU A 34 -16.43 28.13 1.11
CA LEU A 34 -15.67 29.38 1.02
C LEU A 34 -16.25 30.35 -0.01
N ALA A 35 -16.93 29.84 -1.05
CA ALA A 35 -17.56 30.67 -2.08
C ALA A 35 -18.92 31.25 -1.64
N ASP A 36 -19.66 30.54 -0.79
CA ASP A 36 -20.90 31.03 -0.18
C ASP A 36 -20.87 30.87 1.35
N PRO A 37 -20.40 31.89 2.09
CA PRO A 37 -20.28 31.85 3.54
C PRO A 37 -21.62 31.78 4.29
N THR A 38 -22.74 32.01 3.60
CA THR A 38 -24.08 31.99 4.22
C THR A 38 -24.65 30.57 4.31
N ALA A 39 -24.10 29.63 3.54
CA ALA A 39 -24.49 28.23 3.58
C ALA A 39 -23.79 27.49 4.74
N THR A 40 -24.56 27.05 5.73
CA THR A 40 -24.04 26.21 6.82
C THR A 40 -23.85 24.77 6.35
N VAL A 41 -22.78 24.51 5.59
CA VAL A 41 -22.40 23.16 5.14
C VAL A 41 -21.23 22.66 5.98
N ALA A 42 -21.42 21.54 6.69
CA ALA A 42 -20.30 20.85 7.31
C ALA A 42 -19.41 20.26 6.20
N TYR A 43 -18.15 20.67 6.15
CA TYR A 43 -17.16 20.17 5.18
C TYR A 43 -16.00 19.47 5.90
N PRO A 44 -15.31 18.53 5.22
CA PRO A 44 -14.23 17.79 5.84
C PRO A 44 -13.07 18.72 6.23
N TYR A 45 -12.36 18.35 7.30
CA TYR A 45 -11.19 19.05 7.83
C TYR A 45 -11.40 20.43 8.46
N MET A 46 -12.64 20.84 8.74
CA MET A 46 -12.91 21.99 9.60
C MET A 46 -12.12 21.87 10.91
N GLY A 47 -11.24 22.84 11.18
CA GLY A 47 -10.34 22.84 12.34
C GLY A 47 -9.14 21.89 12.29
N ALA A 48 -9.19 20.80 11.51
CA ALA A 48 -8.09 19.83 11.41
C ALA A 48 -7.00 20.25 10.40
N LYS A 49 -7.35 21.02 9.37
CA LYS A 49 -6.43 21.45 8.30
C LYS A 49 -5.16 22.13 8.83
N GLY A 50 -5.33 23.13 9.71
CA GLY A 50 -4.21 23.86 10.29
C GLY A 50 -3.31 22.97 11.14
N LEU A 51 -3.91 22.00 11.85
CA LEU A 51 -3.18 21.01 12.63
C LEU A 51 -2.36 20.07 11.74
N ILE A 52 -2.90 19.59 10.61
CA ILE A 52 -2.16 18.73 9.66
C ILE A 52 -0.94 19.47 9.10
N ILE A 53 -1.14 20.68 8.60
CA ILE A 53 -0.05 21.52 8.06
C ILE A 53 0.98 21.82 9.15
N GLY A 54 0.52 22.20 10.35
CA GLY A 54 1.37 22.49 11.49
C GLY A 54 2.22 21.29 11.92
N LEU A 55 1.65 20.09 11.99
CA LEU A 55 2.38 18.85 12.29
C LEU A 55 3.47 18.56 11.26
N LEU A 56 3.16 18.69 9.97
CA LEU A 56 4.11 18.42 8.88
C LEU A 56 5.23 19.45 8.86
N LEU A 57 4.92 20.74 8.98
CA LEU A 57 5.91 21.80 9.04
C LEU A 57 6.81 21.65 10.28
N LEU A 58 6.23 21.38 11.45
CA LEU A 58 6.99 21.18 12.68
C LEU A 58 7.91 19.96 12.54
N ALA A 59 7.41 18.82 12.06
CA ALA A 59 8.23 17.63 11.87
C ALA A 59 9.36 17.87 10.84
N ALA A 60 9.07 18.56 9.75
CA ALA A 60 10.06 18.92 8.74
C ALA A 60 11.15 19.85 9.31
N LEU A 61 10.77 20.93 10.00
CA LEU A 61 11.68 21.91 10.59
C LEU A 61 12.52 21.30 11.71
N VAL A 62 11.90 20.57 12.65
CA VAL A 62 12.60 19.88 13.74
C VAL A 62 13.62 18.90 13.18
N SER A 63 13.28 18.17 12.11
CA SER A 63 14.23 17.26 11.47
C SER A 63 15.42 17.95 10.81
N MET A 64 15.40 19.26 10.58
CA MET A 64 16.53 20.01 10.01
C MET A 64 17.46 20.59 11.09
N VAL A 65 17.09 20.46 12.36
CA VAL A 65 17.93 20.83 13.51
C VAL A 65 18.83 19.65 13.89
N LYS A 66 20.05 19.93 14.36
CA LYS A 66 20.95 18.89 14.87
C LYS A 66 20.40 18.27 16.17
N LEU A 67 19.66 17.18 16.05
CA LEU A 67 19.08 16.41 17.16
C LEU A 67 19.74 15.04 17.28
N THR A 68 19.42 14.32 18.36
CA THR A 68 19.79 12.89 18.44
C THR A 68 19.00 12.11 17.39
N PRO A 69 19.61 11.15 16.68
CA PRO A 69 18.94 10.44 15.59
C PRO A 69 17.63 9.74 16.01
N ILE A 70 17.57 9.22 17.23
CA ILE A 70 16.35 8.56 17.75
C ILE A 70 15.20 9.56 17.89
N PHE A 71 15.48 10.75 18.44
CA PHE A 71 14.46 11.78 18.60
C PHE A 71 13.99 12.29 17.22
N GLU A 72 14.92 12.50 16.28
CA GLU A 72 14.59 12.85 14.90
C GLU A 72 13.69 11.79 14.23
N ALA A 73 14.00 10.50 14.41
CA ALA A 73 13.18 9.41 13.90
C ALA A 73 11.77 9.41 14.49
N ILE A 74 11.63 9.62 15.80
CA ILE A 74 10.33 9.66 16.49
C ILE A 74 9.49 10.83 15.96
N VAL A 75 10.08 12.03 15.85
CA VAL A 75 9.36 13.21 15.35
C VAL A 75 8.89 13.00 13.92
N LEU A 76 9.76 12.49 13.03
CA LEU A 76 9.39 12.19 11.65
C LEU A 76 8.32 11.10 11.56
N PHE A 77 8.45 10.04 12.36
CA PHE A 77 7.47 8.94 12.40
C PHE A 77 6.11 9.46 12.86
N VAL A 78 6.03 10.11 14.03
CA VAL A 78 4.77 10.60 14.59
C VAL A 78 4.16 11.66 13.69
N GLY A 79 4.93 12.65 13.23
CA GLY A 79 4.44 13.73 12.39
C GLY A 79 3.85 13.22 11.07
N ALA A 80 4.57 12.33 10.38
CA ALA A 80 4.11 11.78 9.10
C ALA A 80 2.85 10.90 9.27
N HIS A 81 2.84 9.97 10.23
CA HIS A 81 1.72 9.04 10.41
C HIS A 81 0.49 9.73 11.00
N ALA A 82 0.66 10.67 11.94
CA ALA A 82 -0.45 11.43 12.49
C ALA A 82 -1.11 12.32 11.42
N ALA A 83 -0.31 12.99 10.59
CA ALA A 83 -0.83 13.77 9.46
C ALA A 83 -1.61 12.89 8.47
N ALA A 84 -1.05 11.74 8.08
CA ALA A 84 -1.73 10.79 7.19
C ALA A 84 -3.03 10.23 7.78
N TRP A 85 -3.02 9.90 9.08
CA TRP A 85 -4.21 9.44 9.80
C TRP A 85 -5.32 10.49 9.78
N LEU A 86 -4.98 11.75 10.03
CA LEU A 86 -5.94 12.86 10.00
C LEU A 86 -6.46 13.12 8.58
N LEU A 87 -5.60 13.01 7.56
CA LEU A 87 -5.99 13.08 6.15
C LEU A 87 -7.02 12.00 5.81
N ILE A 88 -6.76 10.74 6.13
CA ILE A 88 -7.67 9.62 5.85
C ILE A 88 -8.96 9.73 6.66
N LYS A 89 -8.87 10.05 7.95
CA LYS A 89 -10.05 10.19 8.81
C LYS A 89 -10.95 11.35 8.36
N GLY A 90 -10.36 12.47 7.93
CA GLY A 90 -11.12 13.64 7.53
C GLY A 90 -11.83 13.50 6.19
N ILE A 91 -11.33 12.68 5.24
CA ILE A 91 -12.02 12.46 3.95
C ILE A 91 -13.16 11.44 4.06
N ALA A 92 -13.26 10.69 5.15
CA ALA A 92 -14.27 9.67 5.31
C ALA A 92 -15.69 10.27 5.22
N GLY A 93 -16.54 9.70 4.35
CA GLY A 93 -17.87 10.23 4.04
C GLY A 93 -17.90 11.33 2.98
N PHE A 94 -16.73 11.77 2.50
CA PHE A 94 -16.56 12.74 1.41
C PHE A 94 -15.61 12.19 0.34
N GLU A 95 -15.66 10.89 0.07
CA GLU A 95 -14.81 10.24 -0.92
C GLU A 95 -14.95 10.87 -2.31
N GLY A 96 -13.85 11.00 -3.06
CA GLY A 96 -13.84 11.60 -4.41
C GLY A 96 -13.95 13.12 -4.44
N THR A 97 -13.98 13.78 -3.29
CA THR A 97 -14.03 15.25 -3.22
C THR A 97 -12.68 15.91 -3.01
N ALA A 98 -11.59 15.14 -2.84
CA ALA A 98 -10.28 15.71 -2.54
C ALA A 98 -9.73 16.56 -3.70
N LEU A 99 -9.09 17.67 -3.34
CA LEU A 99 -8.42 18.59 -4.25
C LEU A 99 -6.89 18.46 -4.14
N ALA A 100 -6.16 19.20 -4.96
CA ALA A 100 -4.68 19.17 -4.98
C ALA A 100 -4.03 19.34 -3.59
N PRO A 101 -4.49 20.23 -2.67
CA PRO A 101 -3.89 20.36 -1.34
C PRO A 101 -3.88 19.07 -0.52
N TYR A 102 -4.92 18.24 -0.63
CA TYR A 102 -4.96 16.94 0.03
C TYR A 102 -3.79 16.05 -0.41
N PHE A 103 -3.59 15.93 -1.73
CA PHE A 103 -2.52 15.10 -2.29
C PHE A 103 -1.12 15.68 -2.02
N LEU A 104 -0.98 17.01 -1.99
CA LEU A 104 0.28 17.67 -1.64
C LEU A 104 0.66 17.41 -0.19
N LEU A 105 -0.29 17.47 0.76
CA LEU A 105 -0.04 17.14 2.16
C LEU A 105 0.22 15.64 2.37
N LEU A 106 -0.47 14.77 1.62
CA LEU A 106 -0.18 13.34 1.62
C LEU A 106 1.25 13.07 1.11
N ALA A 107 1.67 13.72 0.03
CA ALA A 107 3.03 13.62 -0.51
C ALA A 107 4.08 14.18 0.45
N ALA A 108 3.79 15.30 1.13
CA ALA A 108 4.66 15.85 2.18
C ALA A 108 4.82 14.85 3.34
N ALA A 109 3.73 14.24 3.81
CA ALA A 109 3.76 13.24 4.86
C ALA A 109 4.58 12.01 4.43
N TRP A 110 4.43 11.55 3.17
CA TRP A 110 5.22 10.46 2.61
C TRP A 110 6.72 10.79 2.53
N LEU A 111 7.10 12.00 2.10
CA LEU A 111 8.50 12.44 2.08
C LEU A 111 9.13 12.43 3.47
N LEU A 112 8.38 12.85 4.51
CA LEU A 112 8.87 12.80 5.89
C LEU A 112 8.98 11.37 6.42
N ALA A 113 8.08 10.48 6.03
CA ALA A 113 8.20 9.06 6.33
C ALA A 113 9.39 8.40 5.62
N TRP A 114 9.64 8.75 4.36
CA TRP A 114 10.84 8.31 3.65
C TRP A 114 12.09 8.84 4.35
N ARG A 115 12.11 10.11 4.76
CA ARG A 115 13.20 10.66 5.56
C ARG A 115 13.42 9.88 6.85
N CYS A 116 12.34 9.48 7.55
CA CYS A 116 12.42 8.64 8.74
C CYS A 116 13.12 7.31 8.44
N VAL A 117 12.70 6.61 7.38
CA VAL A 117 13.32 5.35 6.94
C VAL A 117 14.78 5.53 6.55
N ALA A 118 15.11 6.58 5.80
CA ALA A 118 16.47 6.90 5.40
C ALA A 118 17.37 7.16 6.63
N LEU A 119 16.87 7.91 7.60
CA LEU A 119 17.57 8.15 8.85
C LEU A 119 17.77 6.86 9.65
N LEU A 120 16.74 6.04 9.83
CA LEU A 120 16.83 4.75 10.52
C LEU A 120 17.83 3.80 9.83
N SER A 121 17.90 3.82 8.49
CA SER A 121 18.85 3.01 7.72
C SER A 121 20.30 3.45 7.88
N SER A 122 20.54 4.73 8.21
CA SER A 122 21.88 5.27 8.45
C SER A 122 22.45 4.87 9.83
N LEU A 123 21.59 4.41 10.74
CA LEU A 123 21.99 3.97 12.07
C LEU A 123 22.76 2.65 12.03
N ARG A 124 23.93 2.63 12.67
CA ARG A 124 24.76 1.43 12.83
C ARG A 124 24.84 1.05 14.31
N PRO A 125 23.79 0.44 14.90
CA PRO A 125 23.81 0.09 16.32
C PRO A 125 24.83 -1.02 16.61
N ASN A 126 25.56 -0.87 17.71
CA ASN A 126 26.52 -1.88 18.16
C ASN A 126 25.82 -3.10 18.80
N GLN A 127 24.65 -2.91 19.40
CA GLN A 127 23.87 -3.96 20.05
C GLN A 127 23.07 -4.82 19.05
N SER A 128 23.03 -6.13 19.26
CA SER A 128 22.33 -7.11 18.40
C SER A 128 20.81 -6.90 18.37
N VAL A 129 20.19 -6.58 19.51
CA VAL A 129 18.75 -6.33 19.62
C VAL A 129 18.32 -5.12 18.78
N ALA A 130 19.02 -4.00 18.92
CA ALA A 130 18.72 -2.78 18.14
C ALA A 130 18.89 -3.01 16.63
N ARG A 131 19.88 -3.80 16.22
CA ARG A 131 20.06 -4.19 14.82
C ARG A 131 18.88 -5.01 14.28
N ASN A 132 18.41 -6.00 15.04
CA ASN A 132 17.27 -6.82 14.66
C ASN A 132 15.97 -6.00 14.63
N ALA A 133 15.78 -5.08 15.58
CA ALA A 133 14.64 -4.16 15.59
C ALA A 133 14.62 -3.29 14.32
N LEU A 134 15.76 -2.69 13.92
CA LEU A 134 15.83 -1.91 12.67
C LEU A 134 15.54 -2.74 11.43
N ARG A 135 15.98 -4.01 11.39
CA ARG A 135 15.69 -4.94 10.27
C ARG A 135 14.21 -5.20 10.07
N LEU A 136 13.39 -5.09 11.12
CA LEU A 136 11.94 -5.28 11.04
C LEU A 136 11.19 -3.95 10.87
N ILE A 137 11.56 -2.92 11.65
CA ILE A 137 10.88 -1.62 11.65
C ILE A 137 11.01 -0.91 10.30
N ILE A 138 12.19 -0.93 9.68
CA ILE A 138 12.42 -0.25 8.40
C ILE A 138 11.46 -0.75 7.30
N PRO A 139 11.40 -2.05 6.97
CA PRO A 139 10.46 -2.56 5.98
C PRO A 139 9.00 -2.45 6.44
N ALA A 140 8.71 -2.52 7.75
CA ALA A 140 7.36 -2.34 8.27
C ALA A 140 6.83 -0.92 8.02
N ILE A 141 7.63 0.13 8.29
CA ILE A 141 7.25 1.52 8.01
C ILE A 141 7.02 1.70 6.51
N PHE A 142 7.93 1.19 5.68
CA PHE A 142 7.79 1.26 4.23
C PHE A 142 6.50 0.58 3.73
N GLY A 143 6.25 -0.67 4.15
CA GLY A 143 5.04 -1.42 3.80
C GLY A 143 3.76 -0.76 4.31
N ALA A 144 3.77 -0.20 5.52
CA ALA A 144 2.65 0.56 6.05
C ALA A 144 2.34 1.79 5.19
N TRP A 145 3.37 2.51 4.71
CA TRP A 145 3.17 3.67 3.83
C TRP A 145 2.60 3.32 2.46
N ILE A 146 2.89 2.12 1.92
CA ILE A 146 2.20 1.64 0.71
C ILE A 146 0.70 1.53 0.96
N LEU A 147 0.30 0.92 2.08
CA LEU A 147 -1.13 0.79 2.43
C LEU A 147 -1.78 2.14 2.73
N ILE A 148 -1.09 3.04 3.44
CA ILE A 148 -1.59 4.39 3.75
C ILE A 148 -1.82 5.20 2.48
N ILE A 149 -0.87 5.20 1.55
CA ILE A 149 -1.03 5.90 0.27
C ILE A 149 -2.16 5.29 -0.55
N TRP A 150 -2.23 3.96 -0.62
CA TRP A 150 -3.31 3.26 -1.32
C TRP A 150 -4.68 3.66 -0.75
N GLU A 151 -4.87 3.61 0.57
CA GLU A 151 -6.08 4.03 1.27
C GLU A 151 -6.43 5.50 0.99
N ALA A 152 -5.47 6.40 1.18
CA ALA A 152 -5.66 7.83 1.01
C ALA A 152 -6.01 8.20 -0.43
N VAL A 153 -5.31 7.62 -1.42
CA VAL A 153 -5.54 7.89 -2.84
C VAL A 153 -6.88 7.33 -3.30
N THR A 154 -7.22 6.08 -2.95
CA THR A 154 -8.51 5.47 -3.34
C THR A 154 -9.70 6.25 -2.80
N ARG A 155 -9.66 6.66 -1.53
CA ARG A 155 -10.72 7.49 -0.93
C ARG A 155 -10.71 8.91 -1.45
N GLY A 156 -9.55 9.56 -1.49
CA GLY A 156 -9.41 10.95 -1.90
C GLY A 156 -9.84 11.18 -3.35
N ALA A 157 -9.34 10.33 -4.27
CA ALA A 157 -9.70 10.41 -5.69
C ALA A 157 -11.06 9.78 -6.02
N GLY A 158 -11.67 9.04 -5.09
CA GLY A 158 -12.96 8.39 -5.31
C GLY A 158 -12.87 7.27 -6.35
N ILE A 159 -11.80 6.47 -6.28
CA ILE A 159 -11.58 5.37 -7.23
C ILE A 159 -12.73 4.36 -7.09
N PRO A 160 -13.38 3.94 -8.20
CA PRO A 160 -14.46 2.97 -8.13
C PRO A 160 -14.07 1.70 -7.39
N PHE A 161 -14.92 1.26 -6.46
CA PHE A 161 -14.65 0.11 -5.59
C PHE A 161 -14.35 -1.18 -6.36
N ILE A 162 -14.93 -1.34 -7.56
CA ILE A 162 -14.71 -2.50 -8.45
C ILE A 162 -13.30 -2.53 -9.05
N LEU A 163 -12.65 -1.36 -9.22
CA LEU A 163 -11.32 -1.27 -9.80
C LEU A 163 -10.23 -1.44 -8.74
N LEU A 164 -10.35 -0.68 -7.65
CA LEU A 164 -9.34 -0.68 -6.60
C LEU A 164 -9.99 -0.30 -5.25
N PRO A 165 -10.47 -1.29 -4.48
CA PRO A 165 -11.06 -1.03 -3.17
C PRO A 165 -9.99 -0.53 -2.19
N PRO A 166 -10.36 0.29 -1.19
CA PRO A 166 -9.44 0.71 -0.14
C PRO A 166 -8.99 -0.51 0.70
N PRO A 167 -7.70 -0.59 1.10
CA PRO A 167 -7.17 -1.71 1.87
C PRO A 167 -7.91 -1.95 3.19
N SER A 168 -8.48 -0.93 3.83
CA SER A 168 -9.31 -1.13 5.03
C SER A 168 -10.55 -1.98 4.75
N ALA A 169 -11.17 -1.81 3.57
CA ALA A 169 -12.34 -2.59 3.17
C ALA A 169 -11.95 -4.03 2.85
N ILE A 170 -10.80 -4.24 2.20
CA ILE A 170 -10.26 -5.59 1.97
C ILE A 170 -10.04 -6.30 3.31
N GLY A 171 -9.38 -5.65 4.27
CA GLY A 171 -9.15 -6.20 5.60
C GLY A 171 -10.44 -6.57 6.33
N ALA A 172 -11.45 -5.69 6.26
CA ALA A 172 -12.77 -5.95 6.82
C ALA A 172 -13.46 -7.16 6.17
N ARG A 173 -13.35 -7.34 4.84
CA ARG A 173 -13.93 -8.51 4.16
C ARG A 173 -13.18 -9.80 4.51
N ILE A 174 -11.85 -9.78 4.57
CA ILE A 174 -11.05 -10.94 5.01
C ILE A 174 -11.49 -11.39 6.40
N ALA A 175 -11.56 -10.47 7.37
CA ALA A 175 -11.94 -10.79 8.75
C ALA A 175 -13.36 -11.37 8.85
N ASN A 176 -14.30 -10.86 8.06
CA ASN A 176 -15.71 -11.30 8.09
C ASN A 176 -16.00 -12.53 7.21
N SER A 177 -15.06 -12.97 6.38
CA SER A 177 -15.26 -14.09 5.44
C SER A 177 -14.30 -15.25 5.67
N LEU A 178 -13.56 -15.28 6.79
CA LEU A 178 -12.60 -16.33 7.11
C LEU A 178 -13.13 -17.77 6.91
N PRO A 179 -14.37 -18.13 7.30
CA PRO A 179 -14.88 -19.49 7.06
C PRO A 179 -14.99 -19.84 5.57
N ILE A 180 -15.41 -18.87 4.74
CA ILE A 180 -15.53 -19.03 3.29
C ILE A 180 -14.14 -19.10 2.65
N LEU A 181 -13.24 -18.17 3.01
CA LEU A 181 -11.86 -18.25 2.52
C LEU A 181 -11.19 -19.58 2.90
N GLY A 182 -11.46 -20.09 4.10
CA GLY A 182 -11.00 -21.39 4.55
C GLY A 182 -11.58 -22.55 3.74
N SER A 183 -12.88 -22.52 3.42
CA SER A 183 -13.50 -23.54 2.56
C SER A 183 -12.91 -23.52 1.15
N ASP A 184 -12.64 -22.33 0.61
CA ASP A 184 -12.11 -22.14 -0.74
C ASP A 184 -10.66 -22.59 -0.84
N VAL A 185 -9.84 -22.29 0.18
CA VAL A 185 -8.48 -22.82 0.31
C VAL A 185 -8.52 -24.34 0.39
N ARG A 186 -9.42 -24.91 1.19
CA ARG A 186 -9.54 -26.36 1.30
C ARG A 186 -9.94 -27.02 -0.01
N GLN A 187 -10.91 -26.43 -0.71
CA GLN A 187 -11.38 -26.95 -1.98
C GLN A 187 -10.30 -26.82 -3.06
N THR A 188 -9.71 -25.65 -3.21
CA THR A 188 -8.80 -25.35 -4.32
C THR A 188 -7.42 -25.95 -4.09
N ILE A 189 -6.83 -25.76 -2.90
CA ILE A 189 -5.46 -26.21 -2.63
C ILE A 189 -5.43 -27.70 -2.29
N PHE A 190 -6.16 -28.10 -1.24
CA PHE A 190 -6.01 -29.46 -0.70
C PHE A 190 -6.75 -30.52 -1.51
N LYS A 191 -7.97 -30.22 -1.98
CA LYS A 191 -8.76 -31.21 -2.74
C LYS A 191 -8.43 -31.22 -4.22
N ALA A 192 -8.35 -30.05 -4.87
CA ALA A 192 -8.14 -30.00 -6.31
C ALA A 192 -6.64 -30.02 -6.68
N VAL A 193 -5.89 -28.97 -6.32
CA VAL A 193 -4.51 -28.77 -6.80
C VAL A 193 -3.56 -29.85 -6.30
N LEU A 194 -3.59 -30.20 -5.01
CA LEU A 194 -2.65 -31.17 -4.45
C LEU A 194 -2.83 -32.57 -5.05
N ILE A 195 -4.08 -33.05 -5.12
CA ILE A 195 -4.40 -34.36 -5.68
C ILE A 195 -4.11 -34.37 -7.19
N GLY A 196 -4.55 -33.34 -7.92
CA GLY A 196 -4.29 -33.21 -9.36
C GLY A 196 -2.80 -33.14 -9.69
N TYR A 197 -2.01 -32.43 -8.88
CA TYR A 197 -0.56 -32.36 -9.03
C TYR A 197 0.09 -33.73 -8.82
N VAL A 198 -0.24 -34.44 -7.75
CA VAL A 198 0.35 -35.76 -7.46
C VAL A 198 -0.03 -36.77 -8.54
N VAL A 199 -1.33 -36.91 -8.84
CA VAL A 199 -1.81 -37.86 -9.85
C VAL A 199 -1.27 -37.51 -11.23
N GLY A 200 -1.27 -36.23 -11.61
CA GLY A 200 -0.78 -35.77 -12.90
C GLY A 200 0.71 -36.03 -13.10
N ASN A 201 1.56 -35.73 -12.10
CA ASN A 201 2.99 -36.02 -12.18
C ASN A 201 3.28 -37.51 -12.24
N LEU A 202 2.60 -38.32 -11.41
CA LEU A 202 2.79 -39.77 -11.41
C LEU A 202 2.34 -40.39 -12.74
N ALA A 203 1.19 -39.99 -13.26
CA ALA A 203 0.69 -40.46 -14.55
C ALA A 203 1.60 -40.02 -15.70
N GLY A 204 2.03 -38.76 -15.72
CA GLY A 204 2.96 -38.24 -16.72
C GLY A 204 4.31 -38.98 -16.71
N PHE A 205 4.85 -39.23 -15.52
CA PHE A 205 6.09 -39.98 -15.35
C PHE A 205 5.96 -41.44 -15.80
N ALA A 206 4.87 -42.11 -15.43
CA ALA A 206 4.60 -43.48 -15.87
C ALA A 206 4.45 -43.56 -17.40
N ILE A 207 3.72 -42.60 -18.01
CA ILE A 207 3.57 -42.51 -19.46
C ILE A 207 4.91 -42.24 -20.15
N ALA A 208 5.78 -41.40 -19.57
CA ALA A 208 7.11 -41.16 -20.12
C ALA A 208 7.95 -42.45 -20.17
N ILE A 209 7.92 -43.26 -19.11
CA ILE A 209 8.61 -44.57 -19.08
C ILE A 209 8.04 -45.51 -20.15
N LEU A 210 6.71 -45.59 -20.28
CA LEU A 210 6.06 -46.45 -21.28
C LEU A 210 6.39 -46.02 -22.71
N ALA A 211 6.40 -44.71 -22.97
CA ALA A 211 6.77 -44.16 -24.27
C ALA A 211 8.25 -44.42 -24.60
N ASP A 212 9.15 -44.40 -23.61
CA ASP A 212 10.56 -44.74 -23.82
C ASP A 212 10.75 -46.23 -24.16
N ARG A 213 10.00 -47.11 -23.49
CA ARG A 213 10.13 -48.57 -23.67
C ARG A 213 9.42 -49.13 -24.90
N VAL A 214 8.32 -48.51 -25.35
CA VAL A 214 7.47 -49.04 -26.42
C VAL A 214 7.44 -48.06 -27.61
N PRO A 215 8.15 -48.34 -28.73
CA PRO A 215 8.24 -47.44 -29.88
C PRO A 215 6.90 -47.08 -30.55
N PHE A 216 5.87 -47.92 -30.38
CA PHE A 216 4.50 -47.63 -30.85
C PHE A 216 3.84 -46.53 -30.00
N LEU A 217 3.88 -46.67 -28.66
CA LEU A 217 3.33 -45.67 -27.74
C LEU A 217 4.03 -44.32 -27.89
N ARG A 218 5.36 -44.32 -28.08
CA ARG A 218 6.11 -43.08 -28.36
C ARG A 218 5.54 -42.29 -29.53
N ARG A 219 5.29 -42.98 -30.65
CA ARG A 219 4.80 -42.37 -31.90
C ARG A 219 3.37 -41.85 -31.77
N GLY A 220 2.53 -42.50 -30.97
CA GLY A 220 1.16 -42.05 -30.72
C GLY A 220 1.03 -40.94 -29.66
N LEU A 221 1.79 -41.03 -28.57
CA LEU A 221 1.66 -40.12 -27.41
C LEU A 221 2.37 -38.79 -27.60
N LEU A 222 3.53 -38.75 -28.27
CA LEU A 222 4.28 -37.51 -28.47
C LEU A 222 3.47 -36.44 -29.24
N PRO A 223 2.76 -36.76 -30.35
CA PRO A 223 1.89 -35.78 -31.02
C PRO A 223 0.77 -35.26 -30.13
N ILE A 224 0.14 -36.12 -29.32
CA ILE A 224 -0.94 -35.74 -28.40
C ILE A 224 -0.40 -34.82 -27.30
N GLY A 225 0.75 -35.15 -26.71
CA GLY A 225 1.41 -34.32 -25.71
C GLY A 225 1.73 -32.92 -26.25
N ASN A 226 2.26 -32.84 -27.47
CA ASN A 226 2.53 -31.57 -28.14
C ASN A 226 1.24 -30.77 -28.40
N MET A 227 0.17 -31.43 -28.85
CA MET A 227 -1.13 -30.79 -29.05
C MET A 227 -1.70 -30.23 -27.74
N VAL A 228 -1.72 -31.01 -26.67
CA VAL A 228 -2.23 -30.58 -25.35
C VAL A 228 -1.39 -29.42 -24.80
N SER A 229 -0.06 -29.42 -25.02
CA SER A 229 0.82 -28.33 -24.59
C SER A 229 0.53 -27.00 -25.30
N ALA A 230 -0.09 -27.05 -26.49
CA ALA A 230 -0.45 -25.88 -27.28
C ALA A 230 -1.90 -25.40 -27.05
N LEU A 231 -2.74 -26.19 -26.37
CA LEU A 231 -4.13 -25.82 -26.13
C LEU A 231 -4.24 -24.72 -25.06
N PRO A 232 -4.96 -23.61 -25.34
CA PRO A 232 -5.21 -22.59 -24.33
C PRO A 232 -6.06 -23.14 -23.19
N ILE A 233 -5.68 -22.84 -21.95
CA ILE A 233 -6.44 -23.24 -20.76
C ILE A 233 -7.91 -22.83 -20.85
N ILE A 234 -8.19 -21.66 -21.44
CA ILE A 234 -9.55 -21.14 -21.66
C ILE A 234 -10.40 -22.08 -22.52
N GLY A 235 -9.79 -22.79 -23.48
CA GLY A 235 -10.47 -23.75 -24.34
C GLY A 235 -10.77 -25.09 -23.66
N VAL A 236 -9.99 -25.46 -22.64
CA VAL A 236 -10.12 -26.76 -21.96
C VAL A 236 -10.91 -26.65 -20.64
N ALA A 237 -10.84 -25.49 -19.97
CA ALA A 237 -11.46 -25.27 -18.66
C ALA A 237 -12.96 -25.62 -18.56
N PRO A 238 -13.83 -25.29 -19.54
CA PRO A 238 -15.27 -25.60 -19.44
C PRO A 238 -15.60 -27.10 -19.45
N ILE A 239 -14.68 -27.94 -19.94
CA ILE A 239 -14.88 -29.40 -20.06
C ILE A 239 -14.30 -30.13 -18.83
N MET A 240 -13.40 -29.48 -18.09
CA MET A 240 -12.69 -30.05 -16.94
C MET A 240 -13.35 -29.76 -15.58
N VAL A 241 -14.45 -29.00 -15.54
CA VAL A 241 -15.17 -28.59 -14.31
C VAL A 241 -16.39 -29.47 -14.07
#